data_AF-A0A1S3QRA1-F1
#
_entry.id   AF-A0A1S3QRA1-F1
#
_cell.length_a   1.000
_cell.length_b   1.000
_cell.length_c   1.000
_cell.angle_alpha   90.00
_cell.angle_beta   90.00
_cell.angle_gamma   90.00
#
_symmetry.space_group_name_H-M   'P 1'
#
loop_
_entity.id
_entity.type
_entity.pdbx_description
1 polymer ?
#
loop_
_entity_poly.entity_id
_entity_poly.type
_entity_poly.pdbx_seq_one_letter_code
_entity_poly.pdbx_strand_id
1 'polypeptide(L)'
;MCTAYGDRHYRTFDGLLFDYVGACKVYLVKSSADLMMSVTAENVDCYDSGVICRKSLLINIGRSFIAFDDDSGKPNPSSVIDWRQLVFIWSAGLFTVVHVPEEDLTVLWDRKTTVHIQAGPRWQGKLSGL
;
A
#
# COMPACT_ATOMS: atom_id res chain seq x y z
N MET A 1 12.90 0.25 -2.39
CA MET A 1 11.50 0.38 -2.84
C MET A 1 10.97 -1.02 -3.08
N CYS A 2 9.80 -1.38 -2.55
CA CYS A 2 9.12 -2.62 -2.93
C CYS A 2 7.97 -2.31 -3.89
N THR A 3 7.50 -3.32 -4.64
CA THR A 3 6.45 -3.15 -5.64
C THR A 3 5.58 -4.40 -5.73
N ALA A 4 4.26 -4.21 -5.83
CA ALA A 4 3.31 -5.23 -6.22
C ALA A 4 2.67 -4.81 -7.55
N TYR A 5 2.54 -5.70 -8.52
CA TYR A 5 1.98 -5.36 -9.83
C TYR A 5 1.28 -6.55 -10.49
N GLY A 6 0.29 -6.25 -11.33
CA GLY A 6 -0.54 -7.26 -11.96
C GLY A 6 -1.28 -8.13 -10.94
N ASP A 7 -1.48 -9.40 -11.28
CA ASP A 7 -2.16 -10.36 -10.41
C ASP A 7 -1.29 -10.77 -9.20
N ARG A 8 -0.06 -11.21 -9.47
CA ARG A 8 0.73 -12.01 -8.51
C ARG A 8 2.19 -11.61 -8.36
N HIS A 9 2.67 -10.59 -9.06
CA HIS A 9 4.09 -10.28 -9.12
C HIS A 9 4.51 -9.29 -8.03
N TYR A 10 5.58 -9.62 -7.32
CA TYR A 10 6.12 -8.83 -6.23
C TYR A 10 7.62 -8.61 -6.40
N ARG A 11 8.08 -7.44 -5.95
CA ARG A 11 9.49 -7.08 -5.83
C ARG A 11 9.73 -6.55 -4.42
N THR A 12 10.61 -7.18 -3.66
CA THR A 12 10.97 -6.75 -2.30
C THR A 12 11.88 -5.51 -2.31
N PHE A 13 12.17 -4.94 -1.14
CA PHE A 13 13.07 -3.78 -0.99
C PHE A 13 14.51 -4.05 -1.43
N ASP A 14 15.00 -5.27 -1.23
CA ASP A 14 16.33 -5.76 -1.62
C ASP A 14 16.34 -6.33 -3.06
N GLY A 15 15.20 -6.29 -3.75
CA GLY A 15 15.10 -6.56 -5.18
C GLY A 15 14.81 -8.02 -5.55
N LEU A 16 14.46 -8.88 -4.59
CA LEU A 16 13.95 -10.21 -4.86
C LEU A 16 12.62 -10.12 -5.61
N LEU A 17 12.53 -10.81 -6.74
CA LEU A 17 11.32 -10.97 -7.53
C LEU A 17 10.71 -12.33 -7.23
N PHE A 18 9.41 -12.35 -6.94
CA PHE A 18 8.68 -13.59 -6.70
C PHE A 18 7.20 -13.45 -7.03
N ASP A 19 6.55 -14.60 -7.19
CA ASP A 19 5.11 -14.68 -7.42
C ASP A 19 4.40 -15.20 -6.17
N TYR A 20 3.31 -14.55 -5.79
CA TYR A 20 2.43 -15.00 -4.73
C TYR A 20 0.97 -14.92 -5.18
N VAL A 21 0.27 -16.04 -5.10
CA VAL A 21 -1.15 -16.14 -5.46
C VAL A 21 -1.93 -16.33 -4.18
N GLY A 22 -2.74 -15.34 -3.82
CA GLY A 22 -3.63 -15.40 -2.68
C GLY A 22 -4.91 -14.60 -2.92
N ALA A 23 -6.02 -15.15 -2.45
CA ALA A 23 -7.34 -14.50 -2.52
C ALA A 23 -7.63 -13.63 -1.28
N CYS A 24 -6.68 -13.49 -0.36
CA CYS A 24 -6.86 -12.77 0.90
C CYS A 24 -6.04 -11.48 0.93
N LYS A 25 -6.44 -10.58 1.82
CA LYS A 25 -5.69 -9.38 2.18
C LYS A 25 -4.31 -9.75 2.73
N VAL A 26 -3.25 -9.17 2.17
CA VAL A 26 -1.84 -9.43 2.51
C VAL A 26 -1.08 -8.17 2.91
N TYR A 27 -0.19 -8.30 3.89
CA TYR A 27 0.74 -7.23 4.25
C TYR A 27 1.83 -7.10 3.19
N LEU A 28 1.82 -6.00 2.44
CA LEU A 28 2.96 -5.61 1.61
C LEU A 28 4.10 -5.14 2.52
N VAL A 29 3.78 -4.33 3.53
CA VAL A 29 4.70 -3.99 4.60
C VAL A 29 3.98 -3.89 5.93
N LYS A 30 4.69 -4.24 7.00
CA LYS A 30 4.27 -4.12 8.39
C LYS A 30 5.51 -3.85 9.23
N SER A 31 5.47 -2.80 10.05
CA SER A 31 6.51 -2.52 11.03
C SER A 31 6.49 -3.56 12.15
N SER A 32 7.67 -3.94 12.62
CA SER A 32 7.85 -4.80 13.80
C SER A 32 7.96 -4.00 15.12
N ALA A 33 7.88 -2.67 15.05
CA ALA A 33 8.09 -1.75 16.17
C ALA A 33 6.76 -1.31 16.81
N ASP A 34 6.85 -0.58 17.94
CA ASP A 34 5.70 -0.05 18.70
C ASP A 34 4.76 0.85 17.88
N LEU A 35 5.25 1.44 16.79
CA LEU A 35 4.41 2.18 15.86
C LEU A 35 3.69 1.20 14.92
N MET A 36 2.35 1.21 14.96
CA MET A 36 1.49 0.43 14.07
C MET A 36 1.48 1.04 12.65
N MET A 37 2.50 0.73 11.86
CA MET A 37 2.58 1.08 10.44
C MET A 37 2.39 -0.16 9.58
N SER A 38 1.43 -0.15 8.67
CA SER A 38 1.25 -1.22 7.69
C SER A 38 0.64 -0.73 6.40
N VAL A 39 1.02 -1.38 5.30
CA VAL A 39 0.35 -1.25 4.00
C VAL A 39 -0.11 -2.64 3.60
N THR A 40 -1.40 -2.76 3.38
CA THR A 40 -2.05 -4.02 3.08
C THR A 40 -2.71 -3.91 1.71
N ALA A 41 -2.58 -4.96 0.90
CA ALA A 41 -3.22 -5.04 -0.40
C ALA A 41 -4.11 -6.27 -0.49
N GLU A 42 -5.22 -6.15 -1.20
CA GLU A 42 -6.14 -7.26 -1.45
C GLU A 42 -6.48 -7.29 -2.93
N ASN A 43 -6.35 -8.46 -3.54
CA ASN A 43 -6.67 -8.67 -4.94
C ASN A 43 -8.20 -8.66 -5.11
N VAL A 44 -8.69 -7.84 -6.04
CA VAL A 44 -10.11 -7.71 -6.36
C VAL A 44 -10.35 -8.29 -7.75
N ASP A 45 -11.25 -9.27 -7.83
CA ASP A 45 -11.84 -9.75 -9.08
C ASP A 45 -13.15 -9.00 -9.30
N CYS A 46 -13.16 -8.08 -10.26
CA CYS A 46 -14.32 -7.22 -10.52
C CYS A 46 -15.48 -7.97 -11.20
N TYR A 47 -15.23 -9.17 -11.75
CA TYR A 47 -16.11 -9.82 -12.72
C TYR A 47 -16.35 -11.30 -12.41
N ASP A 48 -15.95 -11.80 -11.24
CA ASP A 48 -16.03 -13.22 -10.84
C ASP A 48 -15.43 -14.19 -11.89
N SER A 49 -14.37 -13.73 -12.57
CA SER A 49 -13.75 -14.42 -13.71
C SER A 49 -12.44 -15.15 -13.35
N GLY A 50 -11.95 -14.93 -12.14
CA GLY A 50 -10.61 -15.27 -11.68
C GLY A 50 -9.54 -14.24 -12.09
N VAL A 51 -9.90 -13.21 -12.86
CA VAL A 51 -8.95 -12.19 -13.33
C VAL A 51 -8.94 -10.99 -12.40
N ILE A 52 -7.77 -10.70 -11.81
CA ILE A 52 -7.61 -9.55 -10.93
C ILE A 52 -7.56 -8.25 -11.75
N CYS A 53 -8.60 -7.44 -11.58
CA CYS A 53 -8.75 -6.13 -12.24
C CYS A 53 -8.03 -5.01 -11.48
N ARG A 54 -7.94 -5.14 -10.15
CA ARG A 54 -7.46 -4.10 -9.23
C ARG A 54 -6.96 -4.71 -7.92
N LYS A 55 -6.14 -3.95 -7.19
CA LYS A 55 -5.87 -4.18 -5.77
C LYS A 55 -6.50 -3.07 -4.92
N SER A 56 -7.20 -3.42 -3.85
CA SER A 56 -7.60 -2.46 -2.81
C SER A 56 -6.45 -2.26 -1.83
N LEU A 57 -6.33 -1.07 -1.25
CA LEU A 57 -5.26 -0.73 -0.32
C LEU A 57 -5.81 -0.29 1.02
N LEU A 58 -5.14 -0.72 2.09
CA LEU A 58 -5.32 -0.22 3.44
C LEU A 58 -3.98 0.17 4.03
N ILE A 59 -3.82 1.46 4.31
CA ILE A 59 -2.61 2.06 4.87
C ILE A 59 -2.94 2.45 6.31
N ASN A 60 -2.28 1.83 7.28
CA ASN A 60 -2.38 2.19 8.69
C ASN A 60 -1.10 2.90 9.13
N ILE A 61 -1.21 4.05 9.77
CA ILE A 61 -0.11 4.75 10.43
C ILE A 61 -0.59 5.25 11.79
N GLY A 62 -0.13 4.61 12.87
CA GLY A 62 -0.49 5.01 14.23
C GLY A 62 -2.00 4.87 14.47
N ARG A 63 -2.70 6.02 14.55
CA ARG A 63 -4.16 6.09 14.71
C ARG A 63 -4.91 6.38 13.41
N SER A 64 -4.19 6.67 12.34
CA SER A 64 -4.75 6.93 11.02
C SER A 64 -4.90 5.63 10.26
N PHE A 65 -6.02 5.48 9.55
CA PHE A 65 -6.19 4.46 8.52
C PHE A 65 -6.78 5.09 7.26
N ILE A 66 -6.17 4.77 6.12
CA ILE A 66 -6.53 5.31 4.82
C ILE A 66 -6.81 4.13 3.91
N ALA A 67 -8.05 4.02 3.45
CA ALA A 67 -8.49 2.96 2.57
C ALA A 67 -8.69 3.48 1.15
N PHE A 68 -8.24 2.72 0.16
CA PHE A 68 -8.54 2.90 -1.25
C PHE A 68 -9.22 1.63 -1.76
N ASP A 69 -10.53 1.67 -1.85
CA ASP A 69 -11.39 0.54 -2.20
C ASP A 69 -12.08 0.69 -3.56
N ASP A 70 -11.78 1.76 -4.31
CA ASP A 70 -12.23 2.00 -5.68
C ASP A 70 -11.13 2.65 -6.55
N ASP A 71 -11.33 2.72 -7.87
CA ASP A 71 -10.37 3.25 -8.84
C ASP A 71 -10.35 4.80 -8.89
N SER A 72 -11.08 5.50 -8.00
CA SER A 72 -11.21 6.96 -8.05
C SER A 72 -9.91 7.68 -7.71
N GLY A 73 -9.00 6.98 -7.01
CA GLY A 73 -7.77 7.55 -6.47
C GLY A 73 -8.01 8.46 -5.27
N LYS A 74 -9.23 8.51 -4.73
CA LYS A 74 -9.57 9.23 -3.49
C LYS A 74 -9.69 8.24 -2.33
N PRO A 75 -9.37 8.66 -1.09
CA PRO A 75 -9.62 7.84 0.08
C PRO A 75 -11.10 7.54 0.26
N ASN A 76 -11.42 6.35 0.74
CA ASN A 76 -12.76 5.97 1.16
C ASN A 76 -13.27 6.94 2.25
N PRO A 77 -14.55 7.34 2.24
CA PRO A 77 -15.13 8.25 3.24
C PRO A 77 -15.01 7.78 4.70
N SER A 78 -14.88 6.47 4.92
CA SER A 78 -14.64 5.89 6.25
C SER A 78 -13.19 6.01 6.71
N SER A 79 -12.26 6.44 5.86
CA SER A 79 -10.86 6.68 6.25
C SER A 79 -10.76 7.72 7.36
N VAL A 80 -9.87 7.49 8.33
CA VAL A 80 -9.62 8.41 9.44
C VAL A 80 -8.16 8.83 9.39
N ILE A 81 -7.91 10.13 9.32
CA ILE A 81 -6.57 10.71 9.43
C ILE A 81 -6.53 11.50 10.73
N ASP A 82 -5.76 11.02 11.70
CA ASP A 82 -5.50 11.74 12.95
C ASP A 82 -4.86 13.08 12.61
N TRP A 83 -5.39 14.18 13.16
CA TRP A 83 -4.91 15.53 12.90
C TRP A 83 -3.45 15.75 13.32
N ARG A 84 -2.92 14.91 14.20
CA ARG A 84 -1.51 14.92 14.61
C ARG A 84 -0.59 14.29 13.57
N GLN A 85 -1.12 13.41 12.72
CA GLN A 85 -0.33 12.73 11.70
C GLN A 85 -0.32 13.56 10.41
N LEU A 86 0.85 14.04 10.02
CA LEU A 86 0.98 14.78 8.78
C LEU A 86 0.98 13.82 7.58
N VAL A 87 -0.14 13.72 6.89
CA VAL A 87 -0.32 12.90 5.69
C VAL A 87 -0.68 13.76 4.49
N PHE A 88 0.06 13.63 3.40
CA PHE A 88 -0.21 14.28 2.13
C PHE A 88 -0.75 13.25 1.13
N ILE A 89 -1.89 13.58 0.50
CA ILE A 89 -2.50 12.75 -0.54
C ILE A 89 -2.71 13.62 -1.78
N TRP A 90 -2.12 13.23 -2.91
CA TRP A 90 -2.28 13.97 -4.17
C TRP A 90 -2.25 13.04 -5.39
N SER A 91 -2.73 13.57 -6.51
CA SER A 91 -2.63 12.92 -7.82
C SER A 91 -1.34 13.34 -8.51
N ALA A 92 -0.54 12.37 -8.96
CA ALA A 92 0.66 12.57 -9.76
C ALA A 92 0.58 11.74 -11.04
N GLY A 93 0.09 12.34 -12.14
CA GLY A 93 -0.17 11.61 -13.38
C GLY A 93 -1.22 10.51 -13.17
N LEU A 94 -0.86 9.26 -13.49
CA LEU A 94 -1.71 8.08 -13.28
C LEU A 94 -1.74 7.59 -11.83
N PHE A 95 -0.86 8.11 -10.98
CA PHE A 95 -0.72 7.64 -9.61
C PHE A 95 -1.49 8.51 -8.63
N THR A 96 -2.06 7.88 -7.61
CA THR A 96 -2.36 8.51 -6.33
C THR A 96 -1.17 8.28 -5.41
N VAL A 97 -0.66 9.36 -4.83
CA VAL A 97 0.50 9.35 -3.92
C VAL A 97 0.02 9.65 -2.52
N VAL A 98 0.40 8.80 -1.58
CA VAL A 98 0.26 9.02 -0.13
C VAL A 98 1.66 9.15 0.45
N HIS A 99 1.98 10.32 0.99
CA HIS A 99 3.28 10.59 1.60
C HIS A 99 3.12 10.97 3.06
N VAL A 100 3.92 10.32 3.91
CA VAL A 100 3.97 10.51 5.35
C VAL A 100 5.40 10.89 5.70
N PRO A 101 5.73 12.20 5.74
CA PRO A 101 7.12 12.65 5.92
C PRO A 101 7.71 12.21 7.26
N GLU A 102 6.93 12.23 8.33
CA GLU A 102 7.40 11.82 9.66
C GLU A 102 7.88 10.37 9.68
N GLU A 103 7.25 9.51 8.87
CA GLU A 103 7.60 8.10 8.75
C GLU A 103 8.51 7.80 7.55
N ASP A 104 9.00 8.81 6.81
CA ASP A 104 9.73 8.61 5.55
C ASP A 104 9.07 7.56 4.63
N LEU A 105 7.73 7.55 4.58
CA LEU A 105 6.96 6.56 3.83
C LEU A 105 6.23 7.24 2.66
N THR A 106 6.33 6.64 1.48
CA THR A 106 5.56 7.05 0.30
C THR A 106 4.95 5.82 -0.36
N VAL A 107 3.64 5.83 -0.53
CA VAL A 107 2.89 4.83 -1.30
C VAL A 107 2.42 5.47 -2.59
N LEU A 108 2.75 4.88 -3.74
CA LEU A 108 2.26 5.30 -5.04
C LEU A 108 1.41 4.18 -5.61
N TRP A 109 0.18 4.49 -5.99
CA TRP A 109 -0.76 3.52 -6.51
C TRP A 109 -1.35 3.97 -7.83
N ASP A 110 -1.32 3.12 -8.85
CA ASP A 110 -1.79 3.42 -10.21
C ASP A 110 -3.32 3.39 -10.39
N ARG A 111 -4.06 3.29 -9.28
CA ARG A 111 -5.52 3.14 -9.21
C ARG A 111 -6.04 1.80 -9.74
N LYS A 112 -5.14 0.86 -10.03
CA LYS A 112 -5.42 -0.50 -10.50
C LYS A 112 -4.60 -1.50 -9.70
N THR A 113 -3.59 -2.12 -10.30
CA THR A 113 -2.89 -3.27 -9.71
C THR A 113 -1.47 -2.95 -9.26
N THR A 114 -0.91 -1.80 -9.66
CA THR A 114 0.48 -1.45 -9.39
C THR A 114 0.59 -0.57 -8.16
N VAL A 115 1.30 -1.06 -7.17
CA VAL A 115 1.57 -0.40 -5.90
C VAL A 115 3.07 -0.34 -5.71
N HIS A 116 3.60 0.86 -5.52
CA HIS A 116 4.98 1.08 -5.14
C HIS A 116 5.05 1.61 -3.72
N ILE A 117 5.95 1.06 -2.92
CA ILE A 117 6.19 1.53 -1.55
C ILE A 117 7.66 1.91 -1.41
N GLN A 118 7.88 3.16 -1.07
CA GLN A 118 9.19 3.70 -0.71
C GLN A 118 9.21 3.96 0.79
N ALA A 119 10.22 3.44 1.45
CA ALA A 119 10.48 3.63 2.87
C ALA A 119 11.90 4.18 3.04
N GLY A 120 12.06 5.15 3.93
CA GLY A 120 13.37 5.74 4.24
C GLY A 120 14.30 4.80 5.00
N PRO A 121 15.59 5.17 5.13
CA PRO A 121 16.63 4.34 5.77
C PRO A 121 16.31 3.92 7.21
N ARG A 122 15.50 4.70 7.95
CA ARG A 122 15.11 4.43 9.33
C ARG A 122 14.37 3.10 9.53
N TRP A 123 13.80 2.56 8.45
CA TRP A 123 13.05 1.32 8.40
C TRP A 123 13.90 0.09 8.05
N GLN A 124 15.19 0.25 7.78
CA GLN A 124 16.07 -0.87 7.46
C GLN A 124 16.09 -1.90 8.62
N GLY A 125 15.75 -3.14 8.30
CA GLY A 125 15.66 -4.24 9.28
C GLY A 125 14.46 -4.19 10.24
N LYS A 126 13.50 -3.28 10.02
CA LYS A 126 12.32 -3.08 10.90
C LYS A 126 10.98 -3.34 10.21
N LEU A 127 11.02 -3.74 8.94
CA LEU A 127 9.85 -4.07 8.14
C LEU A 127 9.80 -5.57 7.87
N SER A 128 8.58 -6.08 7.85
CA SER A 128 8.23 -7.44 7.47
C SER A 128 7.01 -7.39 6.54
N GLY A 129 6.76 -8.45 5.78
CA GLY A 129 5.71 -8.47 4.77
C GLY A 129 6.13 -9.34 3.58
N LEU A 130 5.36 -9.24 2.51
CA LEU A 130 5.71 -9.79 1.20
C LEU A 130 6.86 -9.00 0.56
#